data_AF-A0A959L1U7-F1
#
_entry.id   AF-A0A959L1U7-F1
#
_cell.length_a   1.000
_cell.length_b   1.000
_cell.length_c   1.000
_cell.angle_alpha   90.00
_cell.angle_beta   90.00
_cell.angle_gamma   90.00
#
_symmetry.space_group_name_H-M   'P 1'
#
loop_
_entity.id
_entity.type
_entity.pdbx_description
1 polymer ?
#
loop_
_entity_poly.entity_id
_entity_poly.type
_entity_poly.pdbx_seq_one_letter_code
_entity_poly.pdbx_strand_id
1 'polypeptide(L)'
;MVIRFLSVKVFILFFIAGVNGQSYFTAMGLRMGSDFGITLQQKIVGHLTAEGIVSSSPVTQQTTATLLVEMHNPLISKRFNFYLGGGLHNRWLKDAEGDKLIRRGVTAIAGAEMSLGRINLSWDYKPVFHLNAESQPFESETAISLRYVFVKKIKGQKKNNFLKQSSKKKRKKERLKNKRRKEKEKRNAQGQENIFDKLFKKKS
;
A
#
# COMPACT_ATOMS: atom_id res chain seq x y z
N MET A 1 -11.86 -40.74 1.31
CA MET A 1 -11.24 -39.71 2.19
C MET A 1 -10.26 -38.80 1.45
N VAL A 2 -9.46 -39.31 0.48
CA VAL A 2 -8.44 -38.54 -0.28
C VAL A 2 -9.01 -37.39 -1.12
N ILE A 3 -10.21 -37.55 -1.71
CA ILE A 3 -10.84 -36.52 -2.56
C ILE A 3 -11.21 -35.25 -1.77
N ARG A 4 -11.60 -35.37 -0.49
CA ARG A 4 -11.93 -34.22 0.38
C ARG A 4 -10.70 -33.34 0.68
N PHE A 5 -9.53 -33.95 0.83
CA PHE A 5 -8.27 -33.22 1.05
C PHE A 5 -7.74 -32.57 -0.24
N LEU A 6 -8.02 -33.15 -1.41
CA LEU A 6 -7.62 -32.60 -2.70
C LEU A 6 -8.40 -31.31 -3.01
N SER A 7 -9.70 -31.28 -2.73
CA SER A 7 -10.55 -30.09 -2.91
C SER A 7 -10.10 -28.90 -2.05
N VAL A 8 -9.72 -29.14 -0.79
CA VAL A 8 -9.23 -28.09 0.12
C VAL A 8 -7.88 -27.53 -0.37
N LYS A 9 -6.97 -28.38 -0.84
CA LYS A 9 -5.68 -27.95 -1.40
C LYS A 9 -5.85 -27.15 -2.70
N VAL A 10 -6.74 -27.57 -3.59
CA VAL A 10 -7.06 -26.82 -4.83
C VAL A 10 -7.67 -25.45 -4.51
N PHE A 11 -8.54 -25.37 -3.49
CA PHE A 11 -9.11 -24.11 -3.03
C PHE A 11 -8.04 -23.15 -2.46
N ILE A 12 -7.09 -23.66 -1.67
CA ILE A 12 -5.97 -22.88 -1.12
C ILE A 12 -5.01 -22.42 -2.24
N LEU A 13 -4.75 -23.26 -3.26
CA LEU A 13 -3.91 -22.91 -4.41
C LEU A 13 -4.54 -21.81 -5.29
N PHE A 14 -5.87 -21.75 -5.38
CA PHE A 14 -6.56 -20.69 -6.12
C PHE A 14 -6.36 -19.30 -5.49
N PHE A 15 -6.12 -19.23 -4.17
CA PHE A 15 -5.85 -17.97 -3.46
C PHE A 15 -4.45 -17.37 -3.74
N ILE A 16 -3.52 -18.16 -4.29
CA ILE A 16 -2.13 -17.74 -4.51
C ILE A 16 -1.90 -17.26 -5.95
N ALA A 17 -2.86 -17.47 -6.87
CA ALA A 17 -2.74 -17.02 -8.26
C ALA A 17 -2.58 -15.50 -8.32
N GLY A 18 -1.36 -15.07 -8.69
CA GLY A 18 -0.81 -13.71 -8.60
C GLY A 18 -1.44 -12.67 -9.53
N VAL A 19 -2.75 -12.53 -9.52
CA VAL A 19 -3.43 -11.44 -10.21
C VAL A 19 -3.34 -10.20 -9.32
N ASN A 20 -2.68 -9.16 -9.82
CA ASN A 20 -2.52 -7.88 -9.14
C ASN A 20 -3.86 -7.29 -8.68
N GLY A 21 -4.30 -7.62 -7.46
CA GLY A 21 -5.64 -7.35 -6.92
C GLY A 21 -5.93 -5.89 -6.72
N GLN A 22 -5.31 -5.26 -5.71
CA GLN A 22 -5.68 -3.89 -5.36
C GLN A 22 -5.02 -2.82 -6.26
N SER A 23 -5.82 -1.82 -6.62
CA SER A 23 -5.47 -0.73 -7.55
C SER A 23 -4.84 0.51 -6.87
N TYR A 24 -4.71 0.48 -5.55
CA TYR A 24 -4.22 1.57 -4.71
C TYR A 24 -3.06 1.14 -3.81
N PHE A 25 -2.37 2.12 -3.23
CA PHE A 25 -1.33 1.91 -2.21
C PHE A 25 -1.81 2.34 -0.83
N THR A 26 -2.44 3.51 -0.72
CA THR A 26 -2.89 4.07 0.56
C THR A 26 -4.31 4.55 0.43
N ALA A 27 -5.17 4.14 1.35
CA ALA A 27 -6.57 4.56 1.43
C ALA A 27 -6.97 4.78 2.89
N MET A 28 -7.78 5.80 3.16
CA MET A 28 -8.32 6.08 4.50
C MET A 28 -9.79 6.46 4.36
N GLY A 29 -10.60 6.14 5.36
CA GLY A 29 -11.95 6.67 5.41
C GLY A 29 -12.73 6.17 6.60
N LEU A 30 -14.04 6.11 6.41
CA LEU A 30 -15.00 5.75 7.45
C LEU A 30 -15.40 4.30 7.31
N ARG A 31 -15.71 3.68 8.45
CA ARG A 31 -16.20 2.31 8.58
C ARG A 31 -17.43 2.34 9.47
N MET A 32 -18.54 1.82 8.96
CA MET A 32 -19.86 1.92 9.59
C MET A 32 -20.56 0.56 9.56
N GLY A 33 -21.07 0.12 10.70
CA GLY A 33 -21.81 -1.13 10.81
C GLY A 33 -22.18 -1.39 12.25
N SER A 34 -21.68 -2.50 12.83
CA SER A 34 -21.78 -2.76 14.26
C SER A 34 -21.18 -1.63 15.11
N ASP A 35 -20.06 -1.07 14.63
CA ASP A 35 -19.41 0.10 15.22
C ASP A 35 -19.26 1.22 14.18
N PHE A 36 -19.06 2.44 14.66
CA PHE A 36 -18.67 3.58 13.84
C PHE A 36 -17.17 3.87 14.03
N GLY A 37 -16.41 4.02 12.95
CA GLY A 37 -14.97 4.20 13.07
C GLY A 37 -14.30 4.75 11.83
N ILE A 38 -12.98 4.85 11.95
CA ILE A 38 -12.07 5.18 10.86
C ILE A 38 -11.19 3.99 10.54
N THR A 39 -10.82 3.87 9.27
CA THR A 39 -9.94 2.82 8.75
C THR A 39 -8.84 3.45 7.89
N LEU A 40 -7.61 2.97 8.06
CA LEU A 40 -6.46 3.32 7.25
C LEU A 40 -5.81 2.04 6.71
N GLN A 41 -5.76 1.93 5.39
CA GLN A 41 -5.11 0.83 4.68
C GLN A 41 -3.85 1.29 3.98
N GLN A 42 -2.77 0.54 4.18
CA GLN A 42 -1.48 0.73 3.54
C GLN A 42 -1.00 -0.58 2.92
N LYS A 43 -0.91 -0.61 1.60
CA LYS A 43 -0.31 -1.70 0.84
C LYS A 43 1.17 -1.81 1.18
N ILE A 44 1.61 -3.01 1.55
CA ILE A 44 3.02 -3.31 1.85
C ILE A 44 3.69 -3.85 0.57
N VAL A 45 3.28 -5.05 0.14
CA VAL A 45 3.93 -5.75 -0.96
C VAL A 45 2.94 -6.67 -1.66
N GLY A 46 2.98 -6.72 -3.00
CA GLY A 46 2.19 -7.68 -3.76
C GLY A 46 0.68 -7.56 -3.48
N HIS A 47 0.13 -8.50 -2.73
CA HIS A 47 -1.28 -8.58 -2.31
C HIS A 47 -1.47 -8.29 -0.82
N LEU A 48 -0.38 -8.06 -0.09
CA LEU A 48 -0.36 -7.84 1.35
C LEU A 48 -0.58 -6.35 1.69
N THR A 49 -1.49 -6.11 2.62
CA THR A 49 -1.89 -4.79 3.10
C THR A 49 -1.92 -4.81 4.62
N ALA A 50 -1.46 -3.73 5.26
CA ALA A 50 -1.73 -3.48 6.67
C ALA A 50 -2.95 -2.56 6.78
N GLU A 51 -3.86 -2.89 7.70
CA GLU A 51 -5.02 -2.07 8.03
C GLU A 51 -5.01 -1.71 9.51
N GLY A 52 -5.21 -0.43 9.82
CA GLY A 52 -5.48 0.07 11.16
C GLY A 52 -6.92 0.55 11.24
N ILE A 53 -7.66 0.10 12.24
CA ILE A 53 -9.05 0.48 12.49
C ILE A 53 -9.15 1.06 13.89
N VAL A 54 -9.81 2.20 14.02
CA VAL A 54 -10.25 2.73 15.32
C VAL A 54 -11.76 2.93 15.24
N SER A 55 -12.50 2.18 16.03
CA SER A 55 -13.95 2.23 16.08
C SER A 55 -14.46 2.53 17.49
N SER A 56 -15.66 3.08 17.57
CA SER A 56 -16.39 3.26 18.82
C SER A 56 -17.85 2.85 18.60
N SER A 57 -18.38 2.12 19.58
CA SER A 57 -19.77 1.68 19.56
C SER A 57 -20.62 2.66 20.37
N PRO A 58 -21.62 3.33 19.76
CA PRO A 58 -22.51 4.22 20.49
C PRO A 58 -23.36 3.49 21.53
N VAL A 59 -23.67 2.21 21.27
CA VAL A 59 -24.54 1.39 22.12
C VAL A 59 -23.82 0.95 23.39
N THR A 60 -22.58 0.47 23.26
CA THR A 60 -21.81 -0.09 24.39
C THR A 60 -20.82 0.91 24.99
N GLN A 61 -20.66 2.09 24.39
CA GLN A 61 -19.66 3.11 24.76
C GLN A 61 -18.21 2.58 24.79
N GLN A 62 -17.92 1.57 23.97
CA GLN A 62 -16.61 0.93 23.89
C GLN A 62 -15.81 1.54 22.74
N THR A 63 -14.51 1.69 22.94
CA THR A 63 -13.56 2.08 21.88
C THR A 63 -12.67 0.89 21.57
N THR A 64 -12.50 0.57 20.29
CA THR A 64 -11.66 -0.54 19.82
C THR A 64 -10.60 -0.02 18.87
N ALA A 65 -9.34 -0.36 19.10
CA ALA A 65 -8.25 -0.22 18.15
C ALA A 65 -7.84 -1.60 17.63
N THR A 66 -7.75 -1.75 16.32
CA THR A 66 -7.41 -3.00 15.65
C THR A 66 -6.27 -2.77 14.67
N LEU A 67 -5.32 -3.71 14.63
CA LEU A 67 -4.27 -3.79 13.63
C LEU A 67 -4.40 -5.13 12.90
N LEU A 68 -4.43 -5.07 11.57
CA LEU A 68 -4.72 -6.19 10.68
C LEU A 68 -3.65 -6.32 9.60
N VAL A 69 -3.40 -7.54 9.18
CA VAL A 69 -2.69 -7.86 7.94
C VAL A 69 -3.63 -8.63 7.03
N GLU A 70 -3.78 -8.16 5.81
CA GLU A 70 -4.79 -8.61 4.87
C GLU A 70 -4.19 -8.95 3.51
N MET A 71 -4.67 -10.05 2.93
CA MET A 71 -4.30 -10.48 1.59
C MET A 71 -5.46 -10.19 0.63
N HIS A 72 -5.21 -9.32 -0.35
CA HIS A 72 -6.18 -8.86 -1.34
C HIS A 72 -6.03 -9.59 -2.68
N ASN A 73 -7.09 -10.23 -3.14
CA ASN A 73 -7.13 -10.98 -4.40
C ASN A 73 -8.31 -10.51 -5.27
N PRO A 74 -8.10 -10.29 -6.58
CA PRO A 74 -9.18 -9.86 -7.46
C PRO A 74 -10.12 -11.02 -7.76
N LEU A 75 -11.43 -10.77 -7.69
CA LEU A 75 -12.44 -11.78 -8.01
C LEU A 75 -12.76 -11.79 -9.51
N ILE A 76 -13.27 -10.65 -10.01
CA ILE A 76 -13.70 -10.48 -11.41
C ILE A 76 -12.80 -9.48 -12.14
N SER A 77 -12.38 -8.42 -11.45
CA SER A 77 -11.53 -7.38 -12.02
C SER A 77 -10.60 -6.80 -10.95
N LYS A 78 -9.57 -6.06 -11.35
CA LYS A 78 -8.68 -5.32 -10.42
C LYS A 78 -9.39 -4.24 -9.60
N ARG A 79 -10.66 -3.97 -9.92
CA ARG A 79 -11.52 -3.06 -9.18
C ARG A 79 -12.41 -3.77 -8.19
N PHE A 80 -12.55 -5.10 -8.25
CA PHE A 80 -13.39 -5.86 -7.34
C PHE A 80 -12.55 -6.96 -6.70
N ASN A 81 -12.18 -6.78 -5.43
CA ASN A 81 -11.28 -7.68 -4.72
C ASN A 81 -11.97 -8.32 -3.53
N PHE A 82 -11.75 -9.61 -3.46
CA PHE A 82 -11.48 -10.35 -2.25
C PHE A 82 -10.51 -9.82 -1.20
N TYR A 83 -10.81 -9.86 0.09
CA TYR A 83 -9.74 -9.87 1.09
C TYR A 83 -10.03 -10.77 2.28
N LEU A 84 -8.94 -11.35 2.80
CA LEU A 84 -8.92 -12.18 4.00
C LEU A 84 -7.69 -11.78 4.81
N GLY A 85 -7.83 -11.68 6.13
CA GLY A 85 -6.73 -11.30 6.99
C GLY A 85 -6.97 -11.65 8.44
N GLY A 86 -6.02 -11.24 9.27
CA GLY A 86 -6.13 -11.34 10.70
C GLY A 86 -5.12 -10.45 11.40
N GLY A 87 -5.29 -10.30 12.70
CA GLY A 87 -4.45 -9.45 13.50
C GLY A 87 -4.89 -9.38 14.94
N LEU A 88 -4.60 -8.25 15.58
CA LEU A 88 -4.79 -8.04 17.01
C LEU A 88 -5.69 -6.84 17.26
N HIS A 89 -6.47 -6.90 18.32
CA HIS A 89 -7.29 -5.78 18.77
C HIS A 89 -7.12 -5.52 20.27
N ASN A 90 -7.29 -4.24 20.62
CA ASN A 90 -7.40 -3.76 21.98
C ASN A 90 -8.71 -2.99 22.10
N ARG A 91 -9.55 -3.38 23.05
CA ARG A 91 -10.84 -2.76 23.33
C ARG A 91 -10.83 -2.18 24.73
N TRP A 92 -11.21 -0.92 24.84
CA TRP A 92 -11.38 -0.19 26.10
C TRP A 92 -12.86 -0.08 26.41
N LEU A 93 -13.24 -0.59 27.57
CA LEU A 93 -14.59 -0.53 28.10
C LEU A 93 -14.59 0.37 29.33
N LYS A 94 -15.71 1.04 29.57
CA LYS A 94 -15.99 1.67 30.87
C LYS A 94 -16.90 0.71 31.64
N ASP A 95 -16.49 0.31 32.83
CA ASP A 95 -17.35 -0.46 33.72
C ASP A 95 -18.39 0.42 34.41
N ALA A 96 -19.37 -0.20 35.09
CA ALA A 96 -20.41 0.48 35.85
C ALA A 96 -19.84 1.38 36.97
N GLU A 97 -18.71 1.01 37.57
CA GLU A 97 -17.98 1.84 38.54
C GLU A 97 -17.04 2.90 37.90
N GLY A 98 -16.95 2.95 36.57
CA GLY A 98 -16.08 3.89 35.84
C GLY A 98 -14.65 3.38 35.60
N ASP A 99 -14.33 2.16 36.02
CA ASP A 99 -13.03 1.55 35.79
C ASP A 99 -12.82 1.18 34.32
N LYS A 100 -11.58 1.33 33.85
CA LYS A 100 -11.20 1.11 32.45
C LYS A 100 -10.74 -0.32 32.22
N LEU A 101 -11.66 -1.19 31.79
CA LEU A 101 -11.32 -2.56 31.41
C LEU A 101 -10.69 -2.59 30.01
N ILE A 102 -9.61 -3.36 29.86
CA ILE A 102 -8.92 -3.55 28.57
C ILE A 102 -9.06 -5.00 28.13
N ARG A 103 -9.88 -5.26 27.11
CA ARG A 103 -9.95 -6.57 26.46
C ARG A 103 -9.00 -6.61 25.28
N ARG A 104 -8.13 -7.61 25.24
CA ARG A 104 -7.20 -7.83 24.13
C ARG A 104 -7.46 -9.17 23.50
N GLY A 105 -7.09 -9.30 22.23
CA GLY A 105 -7.19 -10.59 21.59
C GLY A 105 -6.78 -10.59 20.14
N VAL A 106 -7.22 -11.64 19.45
CA VAL A 106 -6.99 -11.85 18.03
C VAL A 106 -8.29 -11.62 17.28
N THR A 107 -8.17 -11.13 16.07
CA THR A 107 -9.32 -10.95 15.18
C THR A 107 -8.96 -11.51 13.81
N ALA A 108 -9.96 -12.03 13.11
CA ALA A 108 -9.87 -12.30 11.69
C ALA A 108 -10.81 -11.36 10.94
N ILE A 109 -10.56 -11.17 9.65
CA ILE A 109 -11.40 -10.35 8.80
C ILE A 109 -11.53 -10.99 7.42
N ALA A 110 -12.73 -10.94 6.85
CA ALA A 110 -13.02 -11.36 5.50
C ALA A 110 -13.98 -10.38 4.85
N GLY A 111 -13.72 -9.99 3.61
CA GLY A 111 -14.56 -9.02 2.94
C GLY A 111 -14.39 -8.96 1.44
N ALA A 112 -15.24 -8.13 0.83
CA ALA A 112 -15.14 -7.73 -0.56
C ALA A 112 -14.99 -6.21 -0.64
N GLU A 113 -14.19 -5.74 -1.58
CA GLU A 113 -14.00 -4.33 -1.87
C GLU A 113 -14.17 -4.02 -3.35
N MET A 114 -14.66 -2.82 -3.63
CA MET A 114 -14.81 -2.26 -4.96
C MET A 114 -14.14 -0.88 -5.03
N SER A 115 -13.20 -0.73 -5.97
CA SER A 115 -12.48 0.52 -6.22
C SER A 115 -12.97 1.23 -7.49
N LEU A 116 -13.58 2.40 -7.32
CA LEU A 116 -14.08 3.28 -8.39
C LEU A 116 -13.32 4.62 -8.37
N GLY A 117 -12.32 4.74 -9.24
CA GLY A 117 -11.56 5.98 -9.38
C GLY A 117 -10.68 6.27 -8.16
N ARG A 118 -11.12 7.17 -7.28
CA ARG A 118 -10.47 7.50 -5.99
C ARG A 118 -11.28 7.04 -4.79
N ILE A 119 -12.42 6.41 -5.01
CA ILE A 119 -13.29 5.92 -3.96
C ILE A 119 -13.14 4.40 -3.90
N ASN A 120 -13.06 3.86 -2.70
CA ASN A 120 -13.06 2.44 -2.41
C ASN A 120 -14.20 2.16 -1.43
N LEU A 121 -15.07 1.22 -1.80
CA LEU A 121 -16.19 0.76 -1.00
C LEU A 121 -15.89 -0.68 -0.59
N SER A 122 -15.94 -1.00 0.70
CA SER A 122 -15.80 -2.37 1.17
C SER A 122 -16.98 -2.80 2.00
N TRP A 123 -17.25 -4.10 2.00
CA TRP A 123 -18.14 -4.77 2.94
C TRP A 123 -17.42 -5.97 3.52
N ASP A 124 -17.48 -6.14 4.83
CA ASP A 124 -16.69 -7.16 5.50
C ASP A 124 -17.27 -7.62 6.83
N TYR A 125 -16.78 -8.79 7.23
CA TYR A 125 -17.12 -9.53 8.43
C TYR A 125 -15.84 -9.75 9.25
N LYS A 126 -15.89 -9.34 10.50
CA LYS A 126 -14.76 -9.34 11.44
C LYS A 126 -15.12 -10.14 12.70
N PRO A 127 -14.83 -11.45 12.75
CA PRO A 127 -14.87 -12.22 13.99
C PRO A 127 -13.73 -11.82 14.93
N VAL A 128 -14.05 -11.73 16.21
CA VAL A 128 -13.20 -11.23 17.28
C VAL A 128 -13.14 -12.29 18.38
N PHE A 129 -11.93 -12.65 18.81
CA PHE A 129 -11.71 -13.57 19.93
C PHE A 129 -10.96 -12.86 21.05
N HIS A 130 -11.61 -12.70 22.19
CA HIS A 130 -11.04 -12.07 23.38
C HIS A 130 -10.31 -13.12 24.22
N LEU A 131 -9.01 -12.93 24.46
CA LEU A 131 -8.20 -13.86 25.26
C LEU A 131 -8.43 -13.71 26.77
N ASN A 132 -8.88 -12.53 27.19
CA ASN A 132 -9.02 -12.16 28.60
C ASN A 132 -10.49 -11.93 28.99
N ALA A 133 -11.44 -12.53 28.28
CA ALA A 133 -12.87 -12.38 28.57
C ALA A 133 -13.45 -13.70 29.10
N GLU A 134 -13.94 -13.67 30.34
CA GLU A 134 -14.51 -14.86 31.00
C GLU A 134 -15.90 -15.24 30.48
N SER A 135 -16.73 -14.25 30.11
CA SER A 135 -18.14 -14.47 29.79
C SER A 135 -18.49 -14.40 28.30
N GLN A 136 -17.73 -13.66 27.50
CA GLN A 136 -17.96 -13.50 26.05
C GLN A 136 -16.62 -13.52 25.30
N PRO A 137 -16.07 -14.72 25.03
CA PRO A 137 -14.78 -14.87 24.36
C PRO A 137 -14.88 -14.64 22.85
N PHE A 138 -16.08 -14.69 22.27
CA PHE A 138 -16.30 -14.55 20.83
C PHE A 138 -17.37 -13.51 20.51
N GLU A 139 -17.05 -12.63 19.58
CA GLU A 139 -17.98 -11.65 19.00
C GLU A 139 -17.75 -11.57 17.49
N SER A 140 -18.72 -11.03 16.75
CA SER A 140 -18.53 -10.77 15.33
C SER A 140 -19.15 -9.45 14.91
N GLU A 141 -18.42 -8.70 14.10
CA GLU A 141 -18.84 -7.41 13.59
C GLU A 141 -19.01 -7.49 12.07
N THR A 142 -19.98 -6.76 11.54
CA THR A 142 -20.07 -6.50 10.09
C THR A 142 -19.97 -5.00 9.86
N ALA A 143 -19.34 -4.59 8.77
CA ALA A 143 -19.30 -3.18 8.42
C ALA A 143 -19.20 -2.95 6.91
N ILE A 144 -19.61 -1.75 6.54
CA ILE A 144 -19.37 -1.15 5.23
C ILE A 144 -18.34 -0.03 5.44
N SER A 145 -17.29 0.00 4.62
CA SER A 145 -16.29 1.08 4.67
C SER A 145 -16.28 1.89 3.39
N LEU A 146 -16.20 3.20 3.53
CA LEU A 146 -16.02 4.14 2.43
C LEU A 146 -14.67 4.83 2.61
N ARG A 147 -13.71 4.46 1.75
CA ARG A 147 -12.32 4.91 1.80
C ARG A 147 -11.98 5.79 0.60
N TYR A 148 -11.22 6.85 0.84
CA TYR A 148 -10.60 7.67 -0.18
C TYR A 148 -9.17 7.20 -0.47
N VAL A 149 -8.85 7.00 -1.75
CA VAL A 149 -7.54 6.58 -2.25
C VAL A 149 -6.65 7.79 -2.51
N PHE A 150 -5.65 7.98 -1.64
CA PHE A 150 -4.64 9.02 -1.77
C PHE A 150 -3.65 8.67 -2.88
N VAL A 151 -3.08 7.47 -2.80
CA VAL A 151 -1.99 7.03 -3.68
C VAL A 151 -2.49 5.88 -4.56
N LYS A 152 -2.60 6.14 -5.86
CA LYS A 152 -2.96 5.11 -6.85
C LYS A 152 -1.75 4.30 -7.26
N LYS A 153 -1.95 3.03 -7.61
CA LYS A 153 -0.90 2.18 -8.17
C LYS A 153 -0.51 2.69 -9.57
N ILE A 154 0.75 3.10 -9.74
CA ILE A 154 1.27 3.51 -11.04
C ILE A 154 1.35 2.28 -11.96
N LYS A 155 0.66 2.32 -13.11
CA LYS A 155 0.73 1.25 -14.12
C LYS A 155 2.20 1.08 -14.60
N GLY A 156 2.66 -0.17 -14.73
CA GLY A 156 4.04 -0.48 -15.14
C GLY A 156 4.50 0.21 -16.42
N GLN A 157 3.60 0.46 -17.38
CA GLN A 157 3.91 1.24 -18.60
C GLN A 157 4.31 2.69 -18.31
N LYS A 158 3.69 3.37 -17.34
CA LYS A 158 4.07 4.73 -16.93
C LYS A 158 5.45 4.76 -16.26
N LYS A 159 5.80 3.73 -15.49
CA LYS A 159 7.12 3.60 -14.85
C LYS A 159 8.24 3.48 -15.90
N ASN A 160 8.05 2.66 -16.92
CA ASN A 160 9.02 2.53 -18.02
C ASN A 160 9.18 3.81 -18.83
N ASN A 161 8.10 4.53 -19.12
CA ASN A 161 8.19 5.79 -19.85
C ASN A 161 8.89 6.88 -19.03
N PHE A 162 8.62 6.98 -17.73
CA PHE A 162 9.31 7.91 -16.84
C PHE A 162 10.82 7.61 -16.71
N LEU A 163 11.19 6.34 -16.53
CA LEU A 163 12.59 5.90 -16.49
C LEU A 163 13.31 6.13 -17.83
N LYS A 164 12.63 5.87 -18.96
CA LYS A 164 13.16 6.19 -20.30
C LYS A 164 13.34 7.69 -20.52
N GLN A 165 12.44 8.52 -20.00
CA GLN A 165 12.54 9.97 -20.15
C GLN A 165 13.66 10.56 -19.27
N SER A 166 13.81 10.06 -18.04
CA SER A 166 14.91 10.41 -17.14
C SER A 166 16.28 10.04 -17.72
N SER A 167 16.44 8.81 -18.23
CA SER A 167 17.68 8.35 -18.84
C SER A 167 18.02 9.11 -20.14
N LYS A 168 17.03 9.44 -20.98
CA LYS A 168 17.23 10.32 -22.15
C LYS A 168 17.70 11.71 -21.74
N LYS A 169 17.12 12.30 -20.69
CA LYS A 169 17.50 13.64 -20.19
C LYS A 169 18.93 13.64 -19.63
N LYS A 170 19.33 12.57 -18.92
CA LYS A 170 20.69 12.37 -18.39
C LYS A 170 21.73 12.23 -19.52
N ARG A 171 21.45 11.39 -20.53
CA ARG A 171 22.28 11.25 -21.74
C ARG A 171 22.45 12.56 -22.52
N LYS A 172 21.38 13.35 -22.66
CA LYS A 172 21.45 14.66 -23.34
C LYS A 172 22.36 15.65 -22.58
N LYS A 173 22.30 15.65 -21.24
CA LYS A 173 23.13 16.49 -20.38
C LYS A 173 24.62 16.10 -20.45
N GLU A 174 24.93 14.81 -20.47
CA GLU A 174 26.31 14.31 -20.68
C GLU A 174 26.86 14.68 -22.06
N ARG A 175 26.06 14.50 -23.13
CA ARG A 175 26.48 14.90 -24.50
C ARG A 175 26.83 16.38 -24.59
N LEU A 176 26.01 17.26 -23.98
CA LEU A 176 26.28 18.70 -23.92
C LEU A 176 27.55 19.02 -23.13
N LYS A 177 27.79 18.33 -22.01
CA LYS A 177 28.99 18.51 -21.17
C LYS A 177 30.26 18.09 -21.91
N ASN A 178 30.21 16.96 -22.62
CA ASN A 178 31.33 16.49 -23.44
C ASN A 178 31.60 17.40 -24.64
N LYS A 179 30.55 17.91 -25.30
CA LYS A 179 30.71 18.87 -26.41
C LYS A 179 31.41 20.14 -25.93
N ARG A 180 31.00 20.70 -24.78
CA ARG A 180 31.65 21.87 -24.17
C ARG A 180 33.10 21.61 -23.75
N ARG A 181 33.42 20.40 -23.27
CA ARG A 181 34.81 20.00 -22.96
C ARG A 181 35.68 19.99 -24.21
N LYS A 182 35.22 19.33 -25.28
CA LYS A 182 35.94 19.29 -26.56
C LYS A 182 36.14 20.68 -27.16
N GLU A 183 35.15 21.57 -27.06
CA GLU A 183 35.28 22.96 -27.52
C GLU A 183 36.32 23.75 -26.70
N LYS A 184 36.41 23.54 -25.39
CA LYS A 184 37.46 24.14 -24.55
C LYS A 184 38.85 23.60 -24.89
N GLU A 185 38.99 22.30 -25.07
CA GLU A 185 40.26 21.66 -25.46
C GLU A 185 40.76 22.20 -26.81
N LYS A 186 39.87 22.32 -27.81
CA LYS A 186 40.20 22.92 -29.10
C LYS A 186 40.64 24.38 -28.99
N ARG A 187 39.93 25.20 -28.20
CA ARG A 187 40.30 26.60 -27.96
C ARG A 187 41.66 26.72 -27.28
N ASN A 188 41.97 25.84 -26.33
CA ASN A 188 43.25 25.84 -25.63
C ASN A 188 44.39 25.41 -26.55
N ALA A 189 44.21 24.36 -27.36
CA ALA A 189 45.21 23.91 -28.33
C ALA A 189 45.51 25.00 -29.38
N GLN A 190 44.47 25.63 -29.91
CA GLN A 190 44.62 26.72 -30.88
C GLN A 190 45.23 27.98 -30.24
N GLY A 191 44.93 28.25 -28.96
CA GLY A 191 45.60 29.30 -28.20
C GLY A 191 47.10 29.01 -28.00
N GLN A 192 47.48 27.76 -27.76
CA GLN A 192 48.88 27.34 -27.64
C GLN A 192 49.63 27.46 -28.98
N GLU A 193 49.06 26.98 -30.09
CA GLU A 193 49.65 27.16 -31.43
C GLU A 193 49.92 28.65 -31.73
N ASN A 194 48.94 29.51 -31.49
CA ASN A 194 49.09 30.96 -31.71
C ASN A 194 50.17 31.61 -30.83
N ILE A 195 50.42 31.09 -29.63
CA ILE A 195 51.49 31.57 -28.74
C ILE A 195 52.86 31.07 -29.22
N PHE A 196 52.95 29.80 -29.61
CA PHE A 196 54.15 29.21 -30.21
C PHE A 196 54.56 29.96 -31.47
N ASP A 197 53.64 30.18 -32.42
CA ASP A 197 53.92 30.92 -33.65
C ASP A 197 54.43 32.34 -33.38
N LYS A 198 53.86 33.04 -32.40
CA LYS A 198 54.32 34.39 -32.00
C LYS A 198 55.72 34.39 -31.38
N LEU A 199 56.10 33.34 -30.64
CA LEU A 199 57.41 33.25 -29.99
C LEU A 199 58.52 32.94 -31.00
N PHE A 200 58.27 32.08 -31.99
CA PHE A 200 59.27 31.68 -32.98
C PHE A 200 59.44 32.70 -34.11
N LYS A 201 58.39 33.46 -34.45
CA LYS A 201 58.46 34.51 -35.48
C LYS A 201 59.18 35.79 -35.04
N LYS A 202 59.43 35.96 -33.74
CA LYS A 202 60.16 37.11 -33.16
C LYS A 202 61.67 36.87 -33.01
N LYS A 203 62.14 35.66 -33.33
CA LYS A 203 63.56 35.25 -33.24
C LYS A 203 64.27 35.12 -34.59
N SER A 204 63.57 35.46 -35.68
CA SER A 204 64.07 35.67 -37.04
C SER A 204 64.11 37.16 -37.33
#